data_AF-A0A6I5CFH4-F1
#
_entry.id   AF-A0A6I5CFH4-F1
#
_cell.length_a   1.000
_cell.length_b   1.000
_cell.length_c   1.000
_cell.angle_alpha   90.00
_cell.angle_beta   90.00
_cell.angle_gamma   90.00
#
_symmetry.space_group_name_H-M   'P 1'
#
loop_
_entity.id
_entity.type
_entity.pdbx_description
1 polymer ?
#
loop_
_entity_poly.entity_id
_entity_poly.type
_entity_poly.pdbx_seq_one_letter_code
_entity_poly.pdbx_strand_id
1 'polypeptide(L)'
;MPLGRRIGLVVRPADIVVGYVDEPGMHPECLDYTVAVCPMLNGSLDHYRSTPAAALTGLIAANASRAGKPAEAYDAWFITPSGYEIAYGSDGAVHGISLHVPVLMKRRVRAAARPRLTDNQAALLGSLLGLEHLHTPPSAET
;
A
#
# COMPACT_ATOMS: atom_id res chain seq x y z
N MET A 1 -10.73 -23.34 -7.42
CA MET A 1 -10.08 -23.79 -6.18
C MET A 1 -10.53 -22.90 -5.04
N PRO A 2 -11.01 -23.43 -3.91
CA PRO A 2 -11.36 -22.61 -2.75
C PRO A 2 -10.12 -21.86 -2.24
N LEU A 3 -10.32 -20.67 -1.67
CA LEU A 3 -9.28 -19.94 -0.93
C LEU A 3 -8.65 -20.92 0.07
N GLY A 4 -7.35 -21.17 -0.06
CA GLY A 4 -6.65 -22.23 0.67
C GLY A 4 -6.61 -22.00 2.19
N ARG A 5 -5.65 -22.59 2.89
CA ARG A 5 -5.54 -22.47 4.37
C ARG A 5 -5.33 -21.04 4.90
N ARG A 6 -4.98 -20.09 4.02
CA ARG A 6 -4.79 -18.67 4.32
C ARG A 6 -5.23 -17.81 3.14
N ILE A 7 -5.73 -16.62 3.46
CA ILE A 7 -6.20 -15.62 2.51
C ILE A 7 -5.29 -14.40 2.63
N GLY A 8 -4.77 -13.91 1.51
CA GLY A 8 -3.96 -12.71 1.43
C GLY A 8 -4.82 -11.48 1.14
N LEU A 9 -4.67 -10.45 1.96
CA LEU A 9 -5.26 -9.12 1.78
C LEU A 9 -4.13 -8.14 1.44
N VAL A 10 -4.35 -7.26 0.47
CA VAL A 10 -3.46 -6.12 0.21
C VAL A 10 -3.99 -4.95 1.04
N VAL A 11 -3.19 -4.48 1.99
CA VAL A 11 -3.59 -3.52 3.02
C VAL A 11 -2.73 -2.26 2.90
N ARG A 12 -3.39 -1.10 2.89
CA ARG A 12 -2.77 0.24 2.97
C ARG A 12 -2.86 0.79 4.39
N PRO A 13 -2.04 1.79 4.75
CA PRO A 13 -2.22 2.53 6.00
C PRO A 13 -3.63 3.09 6.19
N ALA A 14 -4.27 3.59 5.12
CA ALA A 14 -5.63 4.11 5.19
C ALA A 14 -6.68 3.03 5.54
N ASP A 15 -6.51 1.82 5.02
CA ASP A 15 -7.40 0.67 5.29
C ASP A 15 -7.37 0.30 6.78
N ILE A 16 -6.19 0.38 7.41
CA ILE A 16 -6.03 0.13 8.85
C ILE A 16 -6.82 1.15 9.67
N VAL A 17 -6.83 2.42 9.25
CA VAL A 17 -7.54 3.49 9.95
C VAL A 17 -9.06 3.30 9.87
N VAL A 18 -9.58 2.92 8.69
CA VAL A 18 -11.02 2.67 8.51
C VAL A 18 -11.45 1.27 9.00
N GLY A 19 -10.50 0.36 9.19
CA GLY A 19 -10.73 -0.98 9.74
C GLY A 19 -11.20 -2.03 8.74
N TYR A 20 -11.14 -1.75 7.43
CA TYR A 20 -11.50 -2.69 6.36
C TYR A 20 -10.69 -2.44 5.09
N VAL A 21 -10.60 -3.44 4.21
CA VAL A 21 -10.08 -3.31 2.84
C VAL A 21 -11.21 -3.41 1.83
N ASP A 22 -11.20 -2.53 0.82
CA ASP A 22 -12.19 -2.50 -0.26
C ASP A 22 -11.87 -3.52 -1.39
N GLU A 23 -10.70 -4.17 -1.33
CA GLU A 23 -10.26 -5.21 -2.26
C GLU A 23 -10.60 -6.63 -1.74
N PRO A 24 -10.99 -7.58 -2.61
CA PRO A 24 -11.26 -8.95 -2.20
C PRO A 24 -9.98 -9.67 -1.76
N GLY A 25 -10.12 -10.65 -0.86
CA GLY A 25 -9.01 -11.52 -0.51
C GLY A 25 -8.62 -12.49 -1.61
N MET A 26 -7.33 -12.80 -1.66
CA MET A 26 -6.72 -13.64 -2.69
C MET A 26 -6.09 -14.90 -2.11
N HIS A 27 -5.95 -15.93 -2.94
CA HIS A 27 -5.03 -17.02 -2.64
C HIS A 27 -3.58 -16.50 -2.59
N PRO A 28 -2.69 -17.12 -1.81
CA PRO A 28 -1.28 -16.71 -1.72
C PRO A 28 -0.59 -16.60 -3.08
N GLU A 29 -0.82 -17.56 -3.98
CA GLU A 29 -0.26 -17.58 -5.33
C GLU A 29 -0.79 -16.43 -6.20
N CYS A 30 -2.08 -16.10 -6.10
CA CYS A 30 -2.69 -14.98 -6.80
C CYS A 30 -2.17 -13.65 -6.27
N LEU A 31 -1.94 -13.55 -4.97
CA LEU A 31 -1.33 -12.38 -4.34
C LEU A 31 0.11 -12.20 -4.83
N ASP A 32 0.93 -13.26 -4.86
CA ASP A 32 2.31 -13.18 -5.35
C ASP A 32 2.36 -12.77 -6.84
N TYR A 33 1.48 -13.34 -7.66
CA TYR A 33 1.31 -12.89 -9.04
C TYR A 33 0.95 -11.41 -9.12
N THR A 34 -0.06 -10.98 -8.37
CA THR A 34 -0.53 -9.58 -8.36
C THR A 34 0.56 -8.62 -7.92
N VAL A 35 1.32 -8.98 -6.89
CA VAL A 35 2.49 -8.21 -6.43
C VAL A 35 3.53 -8.10 -7.53
N ALA A 36 3.79 -9.16 -8.31
CA ALA A 36 4.76 -9.13 -9.38
C ALA A 36 4.30 -8.29 -10.58
N VAL A 37 3.03 -8.39 -10.99
CA VAL A 37 2.55 -7.78 -12.24
C VAL A 37 1.94 -6.39 -12.08
N CYS A 38 1.36 -6.06 -10.93
CA CYS A 38 0.69 -4.77 -10.73
C CYS A 38 1.74 -3.65 -10.60
N PRO A 39 1.77 -2.67 -11.53
CA PRO A 39 2.77 -1.59 -11.50
C PRO A 39 2.76 -0.78 -10.20
N MET A 40 1.60 -0.65 -9.56
CA MET A 40 1.46 0.03 -8.27
C MET A 40 2.10 -0.74 -7.12
N LEU A 41 2.01 -2.07 -7.13
CA LEU A 41 2.52 -2.92 -6.03
C LEU A 41 4.00 -3.27 -6.22
N ASN A 42 4.43 -3.59 -7.45
CA ASN A 42 5.84 -3.86 -7.72
C ASN A 42 6.72 -2.60 -7.73
N GLY A 43 6.11 -1.41 -7.71
CA GLY A 43 6.81 -0.13 -7.67
C GLY A 43 7.25 0.42 -9.03
N SER A 44 6.85 -0.20 -10.14
CA SER A 44 7.08 0.34 -11.50
C SER A 44 6.29 1.62 -11.76
N LEU A 45 5.20 1.84 -11.03
CA LEU A 45 4.44 3.09 -11.00
C LEU A 45 4.53 3.70 -9.60
N ASP A 46 4.94 4.96 -9.51
CA ASP A 46 5.14 5.69 -8.25
C ASP A 46 4.01 6.68 -7.93
N HIS A 47 3.07 6.88 -8.86
CA HIS A 47 1.90 7.75 -8.72
C HIS A 47 0.65 7.09 -9.31
N TYR A 48 -0.49 7.32 -8.68
CA TYR A 48 -1.79 7.00 -9.28
C TYR A 48 -2.04 7.88 -10.50
N ARG A 49 -2.79 7.36 -11.48
CA ARG A 49 -3.18 8.13 -12.66
C ARG A 49 -3.96 9.39 -12.26
N SER A 50 -3.59 10.53 -12.82
CA SER A 50 -4.24 11.82 -12.57
C SER A 50 -5.61 11.91 -13.25
N THR A 51 -5.75 11.26 -14.40
CA THR A 51 -7.05 11.11 -15.06
C THR A 51 -7.67 9.81 -14.57
N PRO A 52 -8.91 9.82 -14.04
CA PRO A 52 -9.61 8.58 -13.77
C PRO A 52 -9.62 7.77 -15.07
N ALA A 53 -9.28 6.48 -14.99
CA ALA A 53 -9.53 5.58 -16.12
C ALA A 53 -10.98 5.79 -16.51
N ALA A 54 -11.27 6.03 -17.80
CA ALA A 54 -12.64 6.11 -18.28
C ALA A 54 -13.34 4.86 -17.75
N ALA A 55 -14.16 5.04 -16.71
CA ALA A 55 -14.73 3.93 -16.00
C ALA A 55 -15.55 3.21 -17.05
N LEU A 56 -15.22 1.96 -17.37
CA LEU A 56 -16.21 1.10 -17.97
C LEU A 56 -17.30 1.05 -16.91
N THR A 57 -18.39 1.78 -17.18
CA THR A 57 -19.42 2.15 -16.22
C THR A 57 -19.77 0.95 -15.33
N GLY A 58 -19.34 0.98 -14.07
CA GLY A 58 -19.68 -0.02 -13.06
C GLY A 58 -18.71 -1.22 -12.86
N LEU A 59 -17.63 -1.36 -13.64
CA LEU A 59 -16.73 -2.53 -13.52
C LEU A 59 -15.46 -2.29 -12.68
N ILE A 60 -15.07 -1.03 -12.50
CA ILE A 60 -13.87 -0.67 -11.72
C ILE A 60 -14.23 0.50 -10.81
N ALA A 61 -14.23 0.28 -9.50
CA ALA A 61 -14.39 1.34 -8.52
C ALA A 61 -13.15 2.25 -8.56
N ALA A 62 -13.16 3.25 -9.44
CA ALA A 62 -12.13 4.27 -9.48
C ALA A 62 -12.31 5.19 -8.26
N ASN A 63 -11.50 4.98 -7.23
CA ASN A 63 -11.52 5.80 -6.04
C ASN A 63 -10.87 7.16 -6.37
N ALA A 64 -11.69 8.14 -6.79
CA ALA A 64 -11.26 9.46 -7.30
C ALA A 64 -10.38 10.24 -6.31
N SER A 65 -10.47 9.91 -5.02
CA SER A 65 -9.68 10.48 -3.92
C SER A 65 -8.16 10.30 -4.07
N ARG A 66 -7.71 9.40 -4.95
CA ARG A 66 -6.29 9.06 -5.16
C ARG A 66 -5.68 9.64 -6.43
N ALA A 67 -6.47 10.26 -7.29
CA ALA A 67 -6.01 10.73 -8.59
C ALA A 67 -4.76 11.63 -8.46
N GLY A 68 -3.68 11.27 -9.16
CA GLY A 68 -2.41 12.02 -9.19
C GLY A 68 -1.57 11.94 -7.90
N LYS A 69 -2.04 11.27 -6.85
CA LYS A 69 -1.29 11.16 -5.59
C LYS A 69 -0.12 10.18 -5.73
N PRO A 70 0.97 10.36 -4.95
CA PRO A 70 2.00 9.36 -4.82
C PRO A 70 1.43 8.02 -4.36
N ALA A 71 2.00 6.94 -4.87
CA ALA A 71 1.63 5.59 -4.50
C ALA A 71 1.96 5.32 -3.03
N GLU A 72 1.00 4.73 -2.33
CA GLU A 72 1.05 4.45 -0.89
C GLU A 72 1.99 3.27 -0.55
N ALA A 73 2.28 3.11 0.74
CA ALA A 73 2.81 1.84 1.22
C ALA A 73 1.74 0.74 1.15
N TYR A 74 2.18 -0.49 0.90
CA TYR A 74 1.31 -1.67 0.89
C TYR A 74 1.95 -2.80 1.69
N ASP A 75 1.11 -3.49 2.46
CA ASP A 75 1.43 -4.73 3.15
C ASP A 75 0.49 -5.84 2.67
N ALA A 76 0.99 -7.06 2.63
CA ALA A 76 0.21 -8.27 2.48
C ALA A 76 -0.10 -8.82 3.88
N TRP A 77 -1.37 -8.87 4.26
CA TRP A 77 -1.82 -9.48 5.51
C TRP A 77 -2.43 -10.84 5.20
N PHE A 78 -2.02 -11.87 5.93
CA PHE A 78 -2.57 -13.21 5.78
C PHE A 78 -3.49 -13.54 6.95
N ILE A 79 -4.71 -13.97 6.64
CA ILE A 79 -5.73 -14.37 7.62
C ILE A 79 -6.18 -15.81 7.35
N THR A 80 -6.84 -16.44 8.32
CA THR A 80 -7.52 -17.72 8.10
C THR A 80 -8.86 -17.51 7.39
N PRO A 81 -9.41 -18.54 6.72
CA PRO A 81 -10.77 -18.47 6.19
C PRO A 81 -11.85 -18.13 7.24
N SER A 82 -11.67 -18.55 8.49
CA SER A 82 -12.59 -18.23 9.59
C SER A 82 -12.58 -16.76 9.99
N GLY A 83 -11.53 -16.01 9.66
CA GLY A 83 -11.45 -14.56 9.87
C GLY A 83 -11.85 -13.76 8.64
N TYR A 84 -12.39 -14.39 7.59
CA TYR A 84 -12.84 -13.70 6.39
C TYR A 84 -14.24 -13.11 6.62
N GLU A 85 -14.29 -11.99 7.33
CA GLU A 85 -15.53 -11.32 7.71
C GLU A 85 -15.77 -10.08 6.84
N ILE A 86 -17.03 -9.86 6.46
CA ILE A 86 -17.43 -8.68 5.70
C ILE A 86 -17.66 -7.51 6.67
N ALA A 87 -17.04 -6.36 6.37
CA ALA A 87 -17.33 -5.10 7.03
C ALA A 87 -18.55 -4.44 6.38
N TYR A 88 -19.49 -3.98 7.21
CA TYR A 88 -20.71 -3.31 6.78
C TYR A 88 -20.79 -1.89 7.35
N GLY A 89 -21.39 -0.99 6.58
CA GLY A 89 -21.78 0.34 7.04
C GLY A 89 -23.03 0.31 7.92
N SER A 90 -23.31 1.42 8.60
CA SER A 90 -24.51 1.58 9.41
C SER A 90 -25.81 1.53 8.59
N ASP A 91 -25.71 1.78 7.29
CA ASP A 91 -26.77 1.66 6.28
C ASP A 91 -26.92 0.23 5.71
N GLY A 92 -26.09 -0.71 6.15
CA GLY A 92 -26.03 -2.08 5.64
C GLY A 92 -25.24 -2.23 4.34
N ALA A 93 -24.60 -1.17 3.84
CA ALA A 93 -23.76 -1.25 2.66
C ALA A 93 -22.50 -2.09 2.93
N VAL A 94 -22.10 -2.91 1.96
CA VAL A 94 -20.84 -3.68 2.04
C VAL A 94 -19.67 -2.72 1.85
N HIS A 95 -18.80 -2.62 2.85
CA HIS A 95 -17.58 -1.81 2.78
C HIS A 95 -16.38 -2.61 2.27
N GLY A 96 -16.31 -3.90 2.62
CA GLY A 96 -15.22 -4.78 2.19
C GLY A 96 -14.92 -5.87 3.22
N ILE A 97 -13.64 -6.21 3.41
CA ILE A 97 -13.21 -7.25 4.35
C ILE A 97 -12.67 -6.60 5.63
N SER A 98 -13.18 -7.04 6.78
CA SER A 98 -12.78 -6.54 8.10
C SER A 98 -11.31 -6.80 8.39
N LEU A 99 -10.63 -5.80 8.94
CA LEU A 99 -9.27 -5.92 9.46
C LEU A 99 -9.24 -6.17 10.99
N HIS A 100 -10.40 -6.22 11.64
CA HIS A 100 -10.52 -6.51 13.08
C HIS A 100 -10.52 -8.02 13.36
N VAL A 101 -9.61 -8.75 12.71
CA VAL A 101 -9.52 -10.21 12.77
C VAL A 101 -8.07 -10.64 13.06
N PRO A 102 -7.85 -11.86 13.60
CA PRO A 102 -6.49 -12.35 13.83
C PRO A 102 -5.68 -12.45 12.54
N VAL A 103 -4.55 -11.75 12.51
CA VAL A 103 -3.62 -11.77 11.38
C VAL A 103 -2.52 -12.79 11.64
N LEU A 104 -2.37 -13.76 10.74
CA LEU A 104 -1.34 -14.80 10.82
C LEU A 104 0.07 -14.24 10.54
N MET A 105 0.17 -13.37 9.54
CA MET A 105 1.44 -12.81 9.09
C MET A 105 1.21 -11.51 8.31
N LYS A 106 2.15 -10.58 8.44
CA LYS A 106 2.23 -9.36 7.64
C LYS A 106 3.54 -9.36 6.87
N ARG A 107 3.49 -9.15 5.55
CA ARG A 107 4.67 -9.02 4.68
C ARG A 107 4.64 -7.67 4.00
N ARG A 108 5.72 -6.89 4.10
CA ARG A 108 5.84 -5.65 3.32
C ARG A 108 5.84 -5.97 1.83
N VAL A 109 4.93 -5.35 1.08
CA VAL A 109 4.87 -5.44 -0.38
C VAL A 109 5.62 -4.27 -0.99
N ARG A 110 5.32 -3.05 -0.52
CA ARG A 110 5.90 -1.82 -1.05
C ARG A 110 5.99 -0.76 0.04
N ALA A 111 7.11 -0.04 0.09
CA ALA A 111 7.22 1.17 0.89
C ALA A 111 6.57 2.36 0.18
N ALA A 112 6.07 3.35 0.92
CA ALA A 112 5.54 4.58 0.33
C ALA A 112 6.59 5.23 -0.57
N ALA A 113 6.14 5.87 -1.66
CA ALA A 113 7.03 6.64 -2.51
C ALA A 113 7.76 7.68 -1.63
N ARG A 114 9.09 7.72 -1.71
CA ARG A 114 9.86 8.74 -0.98
C ARG A 114 9.49 10.11 -1.55
N PRO A 115 9.15 11.09 -0.71
CA PRO A 115 8.99 12.46 -1.18
C PRO A 115 10.29 12.90 -1.86
N ARG A 116 10.20 13.48 -3.06
CA ARG A 116 11.33 14.21 -3.62
C ARG A 116 11.45 15.51 -2.84
N LEU A 117 12.45 15.58 -1.98
CA LEU A 117 12.81 16.81 -1.27
C LEU A 117 13.56 17.72 -2.24
N THR A 118 13.31 19.02 -2.17
CA THR A 118 14.22 20.00 -2.76
C THR A 118 15.53 20.03 -1.98
N ASP A 119 16.61 20.54 -2.58
CA ASP A 119 17.91 20.64 -1.89
C ASP A 119 17.80 21.40 -0.56
N ASN A 120 16.99 22.46 -0.52
CA ASN A 120 16.73 23.22 0.70
C ASN A 120 15.98 22.39 1.76
N GLN A 121 15.01 21.58 1.35
CA GLN A 121 14.28 20.69 2.27
C GLN A 121 15.18 19.56 2.78
N ALA A 122 16.03 19.01 1.92
CA ALA A 122 17.01 17.98 2.28
C ALA A 122 18.04 18.53 3.28
N ALA A 123 18.58 19.74 3.04
CA ALA A 123 19.51 20.40 3.95
C ALA A 123 18.86 20.67 5.32
N LEU A 124 17.63 21.23 5.34
CA LEU A 124 16.90 21.48 6.58
C LEU A 124 16.64 20.19 7.36
N LEU A 125 16.20 19.13 6.68
CA LEU A 125 15.96 17.84 7.31
C LEU A 125 17.27 17.22 7.84
N GLY A 126 18.37 17.36 7.09
CA GLY A 126 19.71 16.96 7.52
C GLY A 126 20.13 17.64 8.81
N SER A 127 19.90 18.96 8.93
CA SER A 127 20.20 19.70 10.15
C SER A 127 19.32 19.30 11.33
N LEU A 128 18.02 19.13 11.12
CA LEU A 128 17.11 18.67 12.18
C LEU A 128 17.46 17.26 12.69
N LEU A 129 17.97 16.40 11.82
CA LEU A 129 18.41 15.04 12.17
C LEU A 129 19.86 14.96 12.64
N GLY A 130 20.61 16.08 12.67
CA GLY A 130 22.02 16.12 13.06
C GLY A 130 22.97 15.38 12.12
N LEU A 131 22.62 15.25 10.83
CA LEU A 131 23.39 14.50 9.82
C LEU A 131 24.48 15.32 9.12
N GLU A 132 24.75 16.53 9.60
CA GLU A 132 25.63 17.53 8.96
C GLU A 132 27.11 17.11 8.87
N HIS A 133 27.53 16.12 9.67
CA HIS A 133 28.93 15.69 9.75
C HIS A 133 29.33 14.48 8.90
N LEU A 134 28.40 13.84 8.17
CA LEU A 134 28.69 12.61 7.41
C LEU A 134 29.29 12.86 6.01
N HIS A 135 29.44 14.11 5.59
CA HIS A 135 30.09 14.47 4.33
C HIS A 135 31.48 15.08 4.57
N THR A 136 32.40 14.28 5.13
CA THR A 136 33.84 14.59 5.04
C THR A 136 34.38 13.82 3.83
N PRO A 137 34.75 14.47 2.71
CA PRO A 137 35.48 13.78 1.65
C PRO A 137 36.83 13.30 2.19
N PRO A 138 37.36 12.14 1.76
CA PRO A 138 38.68 11.69 2.20
C PRO A 138 39.73 12.71 1.76
N SER A 139 40.47 13.26 2.72
CA SER A 139 41.65 14.08 2.48
C SER A 139 42.65 13.29 1.64
N ALA A 140 43.04 13.83 0.49
CA ALA A 140 44.16 13.32 -0.28
C ALA A 140 45.44 13.58 0.53
N GLU A 141 46.08 12.52 1.01
CA GLU A 141 47.44 12.55 1.52
C GLU A 141 48.43 12.78 0.36
N THR A 142 49.32 13.75 0.53
CA THR A 142 50.61 13.83 -0.18
C THR A 142 51.65 14.32 0.83
#